data_AF-A0A1U7W010-F1
#
_entry.id   AF-A0A1U7W010-F1
#
_cell.length_a   1.000
_cell.length_b   1.000
_cell.length_c   1.000
_cell.angle_alpha   90.00
_cell.angle_beta   90.00
_cell.angle_gamma   90.00
#
_symmetry.space_group_name_H-M   'P 1'
#
loop_
_entity.id
_entity.type
_entity.pdbx_description
1 polymer ?
#
loop_
_entity_poly.entity_id
_entity_poly.type
_entity_poly.pdbx_seq_one_letter_code
_entity_poly.pdbx_strand_id
1 'polypeptide(L)'
;MAKNIQRFSYVVCLLVSILVNIFFFRKMYYEKDKLSWSQRAAEEAEAVAAISCSGNGRVFVDGIVVDGKPICECYSCYGGNDCSLLLATCPADVEGGDPLFLEPFWMQNAASSAVVVAGWHRMSYFFPNQSYISKELEKNIRKIHAIAKNAITDGRYIVFGVGSTQLLNAAVHALSMESSSSSPFTTKVVANKIPYYSPYKFQTEFFQTLHYEFEGDSSMLKNKSDFGGNVIEFVTSPNNPDGNLRNSVLKGPNVKTIYDRAYYWPHYTAIPAPADEDLMIFSISKLTGHAGSRVGWAIVKDVNVYKRMMDFIDVAEMGTSKDGQLRALTLLKVVAQGDDKQLFNFAHQILSHRWEKLSRIFSLSKRFSLQRIPTQYCTFLDRIREPSPAYAWVKCKRKEDKNCTEIFRVAKIIGRPGSKFFAENRYVRLSLLKGQHDFEMLISQMKKLVSQEGGVGAQAISSF
;
A
#
# COMPACT_ATOMS: atom_id res chain seq x y z
N MET A 1 -43.53 68.43 -23.64
CA MET A 1 -42.33 68.39 -22.78
C MET A 1 -42.42 67.32 -21.68
N ALA A 2 -43.50 67.28 -20.89
CA ALA A 2 -43.67 66.34 -19.76
C ALA A 2 -43.55 64.83 -20.11
N LYS A 3 -44.15 64.36 -21.21
CA LYS A 3 -44.06 62.93 -21.61
C LYS A 3 -42.64 62.45 -21.95
N ASN A 4 -41.80 63.33 -22.50
CA ASN A 4 -40.42 62.97 -22.85
C ASN A 4 -39.51 62.92 -21.61
N ILE A 5 -39.75 63.81 -20.64
CA ILE A 5 -39.06 63.80 -19.35
C ILE A 5 -39.42 62.51 -18.58
N GLN A 6 -40.70 62.14 -18.56
CA GLN A 6 -41.16 60.94 -17.87
C GLN A 6 -40.59 59.66 -18.50
N ARG A 7 -40.53 59.58 -19.83
CA ARG A 7 -39.92 58.45 -20.55
C ARG A 7 -38.41 58.35 -20.30
N PHE A 8 -37.72 59.49 -20.25
CA PHE A 8 -36.30 59.54 -19.90
C PHE A 8 -36.06 59.06 -18.45
N SER A 9 -36.89 59.51 -17.51
CA SER A 9 -36.83 59.05 -16.11
C SER A 9 -37.04 57.53 -15.98
N TYR A 10 -38.00 56.94 -16.70
CA TYR A 10 -38.20 55.48 -16.68
C TYR A 10 -37.00 54.71 -17.25
N VAL A 11 -36.38 55.20 -18.33
CA VAL A 11 -35.17 54.58 -18.91
C VAL A 11 -33.99 54.65 -17.93
N VAL A 12 -33.79 55.80 -17.28
CA VAL A 12 -32.74 55.95 -16.26
C VAL A 12 -33.00 55.04 -15.06
N CYS A 13 -34.23 54.97 -14.54
CA CYS A 13 -34.57 54.06 -13.44
C CYS A 13 -34.34 52.59 -13.81
N LEU A 14 -34.66 52.18 -15.05
CA LEU A 14 -34.43 50.82 -15.51
C LEU A 14 -32.93 50.51 -15.62
N LEU A 15 -32.13 51.43 -16.14
CA LEU A 15 -30.67 51.28 -16.22
C LEU A 15 -30.02 51.20 -14.84
N VAL A 16 -30.43 52.06 -13.90
CA VAL A 16 -29.96 52.01 -12.50
C VAL A 16 -30.37 50.69 -11.86
N SER A 17 -31.61 50.23 -12.06
CA SER A 17 -32.06 48.93 -11.54
C SER A 17 -31.23 47.77 -12.09
N ILE A 18 -30.91 47.76 -13.39
CA ILE A 18 -30.07 46.73 -14.02
C ILE A 18 -28.65 46.78 -13.42
N LEU A 19 -28.04 47.96 -13.30
CA LEU A 19 -26.69 48.11 -12.74
C LEU A 19 -26.62 47.70 -11.27
N VAL A 20 -27.63 48.05 -10.48
CA VAL A 20 -27.74 47.66 -9.07
C VAL A 20 -27.92 46.14 -8.95
N ASN A 21 -28.76 45.53 -9.79
CA ASN A 21 -28.91 44.08 -9.82
C ASN A 21 -27.60 43.39 -10.25
N ILE A 22 -26.90 43.86 -11.28
CA ILE A 22 -25.58 43.31 -11.69
C ILE A 22 -24.57 43.42 -10.54
N PHE A 23 -24.54 44.56 -9.83
CA PHE A 23 -23.66 44.74 -8.67
C PHE A 23 -24.00 43.76 -7.54
N PHE A 24 -25.27 43.59 -7.19
CA PHE A 24 -25.69 42.62 -6.18
C PHE A 24 -25.48 41.18 -6.60
N PHE A 25 -25.73 40.82 -7.87
CA PHE A 25 -25.41 39.49 -8.41
C PHE A 25 -23.91 39.23 -8.37
N ARG A 26 -23.09 40.20 -8.80
CA ARG A 26 -21.63 40.10 -8.72
C ARG A 26 -21.18 39.93 -7.27
N LYS A 27 -21.68 40.74 -6.34
CA LYS A 27 -21.31 40.66 -4.92
C LYS A 27 -21.75 39.34 -4.27
N MET A 28 -22.98 38.90 -4.54
CA MET A 28 -23.54 37.66 -4.01
C MET A 28 -22.84 36.39 -4.54
N TYR A 29 -22.37 36.40 -5.80
CA TYR A 29 -21.62 35.29 -6.39
C TYR A 29 -20.10 35.38 -6.15
N TYR A 30 -19.49 36.58 -6.15
CA TYR A 30 -18.03 36.72 -5.96
C TYR A 30 -17.58 36.71 -4.51
N GLU A 31 -18.39 37.16 -3.54
CA GLU A 31 -17.97 37.19 -2.13
C GLU A 31 -18.24 35.88 -1.39
N LYS A 32 -19.15 35.02 -1.89
CA LYS A 32 -19.47 33.74 -1.21
C LYS A 32 -18.41 32.66 -1.39
N ASP A 33 -17.61 32.71 -2.45
CA ASP A 33 -16.73 31.60 -2.85
C ASP A 33 -15.22 31.89 -2.79
N LYS A 34 -14.79 33.06 -2.28
CA LYS A 34 -13.35 33.30 -2.11
C LYS A 34 -12.81 32.64 -0.85
N LEU A 35 -11.96 31.64 -1.05
CA LEU A 35 -11.04 31.16 -0.02
C LEU A 35 -10.30 32.36 0.58
N SER A 36 -10.15 32.40 1.90
CA SER A 36 -9.43 33.47 2.60
C SER A 36 -8.00 33.01 2.93
N TRP A 37 -7.76 32.57 4.16
CA TRP A 37 -6.43 32.18 4.64
C TRP A 37 -5.86 30.95 3.93
N SER A 38 -6.71 30.07 3.39
CA SER A 38 -6.30 28.86 2.69
C SER A 38 -5.94 29.08 1.22
N GLN A 39 -6.22 30.26 0.67
CA GLN A 39 -6.06 30.53 -0.76
C GLN A 39 -4.61 30.31 -1.21
N ARG A 40 -3.62 30.87 -0.48
CA ARG A 40 -2.20 30.74 -0.82
C ARG A 40 -1.74 29.29 -0.87
N ALA A 41 -2.12 28.48 0.12
CA ALA A 41 -1.71 27.07 0.19
C ALA A 41 -2.36 26.22 -0.92
N ALA A 42 -3.61 26.54 -1.27
CA ALA A 42 -4.30 25.89 -2.39
C ALA A 42 -3.66 26.26 -3.73
N GLU A 43 -3.38 27.55 -3.96
CA GLU A 43 -2.72 28.06 -5.17
C GLU A 43 -1.31 27.46 -5.34
N GLU A 44 -0.53 27.36 -4.27
CA GLU A 44 0.80 26.72 -4.29
C GLU A 44 0.72 25.24 -4.68
N ALA A 45 -0.20 24.49 -4.07
CA ALA A 45 -0.38 23.07 -4.38
C ALA A 45 -0.81 22.85 -5.84
N GLU A 46 -1.75 23.66 -6.35
CA GLU A 46 -2.17 23.58 -7.75
C GLU A 46 -1.05 24.01 -8.71
N ALA A 47 -0.31 25.07 -8.40
CA ALA A 47 0.80 25.55 -9.21
C ALA A 47 1.89 24.49 -9.34
N VAL A 48 2.28 23.84 -8.23
CA VAL A 48 3.26 22.75 -8.22
C VAL A 48 2.74 21.54 -9.00
N ALA A 49 1.48 21.14 -8.79
CA ALA A 49 0.89 19.99 -9.48
C ALA A 49 0.73 20.21 -11.00
N ALA A 50 0.65 21.46 -11.44
CA ALA A 50 0.56 21.86 -12.85
C ALA A 50 1.91 21.88 -13.58
N ILE A 51 3.05 21.78 -12.87
CA ILE A 51 4.37 21.72 -13.51
C ILE A 51 4.47 20.45 -14.34
N SER A 52 4.73 20.63 -15.64
CA SER A 52 4.89 19.51 -16.55
C SER A 52 6.26 18.85 -16.36
N CYS A 53 6.23 17.55 -16.08
CA CYS A 53 7.39 16.66 -16.08
C CYS A 53 7.28 15.62 -17.20
N SER A 54 6.81 16.05 -18.38
CA SER A 54 6.70 15.23 -19.61
C SER A 54 5.85 13.96 -19.47
N GLY A 55 5.01 13.88 -18.44
CA GLY A 55 4.26 12.67 -18.09
C GLY A 55 5.09 11.57 -17.43
N ASN A 56 6.38 11.81 -17.15
CA ASN A 56 7.34 10.83 -16.64
C ASN A 56 7.96 11.23 -15.29
N GLY A 57 7.28 12.09 -14.54
CA GLY A 57 7.71 12.56 -13.24
C GLY A 57 6.68 13.48 -12.62
N ARG A 58 6.99 13.99 -11.43
CA ARG A 58 6.11 14.89 -10.67
C ARG A 58 6.95 15.92 -9.93
N VAL A 59 6.30 16.98 -9.46
CA VAL A 59 6.87 17.95 -8.52
C VAL A 59 6.02 17.93 -7.26
N PHE A 60 6.67 18.04 -6.11
CA PHE A 60 6.01 18.17 -4.80
C PHE A 60 6.34 19.52 -4.18
N VAL A 61 5.49 19.98 -3.26
CA VAL A 61 5.62 21.29 -2.61
C VAL A 61 6.93 21.37 -1.81
N ASP A 62 7.36 20.24 -1.24
CA ASP A 62 8.63 20.05 -0.53
C ASP A 62 9.75 19.50 -1.41
N GLY A 63 9.56 19.50 -2.74
CA GLY A 63 10.58 19.06 -3.70
C GLY A 63 11.81 19.98 -3.70
N ILE A 64 12.93 19.44 -4.18
CA ILE A 64 14.19 20.19 -4.26
C ILE A 64 14.02 21.39 -5.21
N VAL A 65 14.54 22.55 -4.80
CA VAL A 65 14.53 23.79 -5.59
C VAL A 65 15.96 24.13 -6.04
N VAL A 66 16.15 24.31 -7.34
CA VAL A 66 17.42 24.72 -7.96
C VAL A 66 17.18 26.01 -8.74
N ASP A 67 17.98 27.05 -8.48
CA ASP A 67 17.85 28.39 -9.08
C ASP A 67 16.42 28.98 -8.97
N GLY A 68 15.77 28.72 -7.83
CA GLY A 68 14.42 29.20 -7.54
C GLY A 68 13.31 28.44 -8.28
N LYS A 69 13.63 27.34 -8.97
CA LYS A 69 12.65 26.48 -9.65
C LYS A 69 12.61 25.08 -9.02
N PRO A 70 11.42 24.54 -8.73
CA PRO A 70 11.33 23.18 -8.24
C PRO A 70 11.66 22.21 -9.37
N ILE A 71 12.38 21.13 -9.04
CA ILE A 71 12.82 20.13 -10.02
C ILE A 71 11.83 18.97 -10.10
N CYS A 72 11.72 18.37 -11.28
CA CYS A 72 10.93 17.15 -11.44
C CYS A 72 11.62 15.96 -10.78
N GLU A 73 10.86 15.23 -9.96
CA GLU A 73 11.17 13.89 -9.50
C GLU A 73 10.74 12.88 -10.57
N CYS A 74 11.71 12.33 -11.29
CA CYS A 74 11.45 11.45 -12.43
C CYS A 74 11.11 10.02 -12.01
N TYR A 75 10.19 9.40 -12.75
CA TYR A 75 9.99 7.97 -12.70
C TYR A 75 11.26 7.23 -13.12
N SER A 76 11.34 5.95 -12.74
CA SER A 76 12.50 5.11 -13.03
C SER A 76 12.88 5.19 -14.51
N CYS A 77 14.18 5.36 -14.79
CA CYS A 77 14.77 5.45 -16.13
C CYS A 77 14.49 6.72 -16.93
N TYR A 78 13.86 7.74 -16.34
CA TYR A 78 13.78 9.08 -16.90
C TYR A 78 14.75 10.04 -16.21
N GLY A 79 15.17 11.06 -16.95
CA GLY A 79 16.01 12.14 -16.47
C GLY A 79 15.83 13.43 -17.28
N GLY A 80 16.73 14.38 -17.06
CA GLY A 80 16.56 15.76 -17.54
C GLY A 80 15.67 16.57 -16.60
N ASN A 81 15.68 17.89 -16.76
CA ASN A 81 15.01 18.82 -15.84
C ASN A 81 13.47 18.63 -15.80
N ASP A 82 12.90 18.08 -16.87
CA ASP A 82 11.47 17.84 -17.08
C ASP A 82 11.13 16.35 -17.28
N CYS A 83 12.05 15.44 -16.94
CA CYS A 83 11.89 13.99 -17.13
C CYS A 83 11.60 13.53 -18.57
N SER A 84 11.98 14.32 -19.58
CA SER A 84 11.78 13.96 -20.99
C SER A 84 12.82 12.97 -21.53
N LEU A 85 13.98 12.83 -20.88
CA LEU A 85 15.08 12.00 -21.36
C LEU A 85 14.94 10.56 -20.86
N LEU A 86 14.65 9.62 -21.76
CA LEU A 86 14.73 8.18 -21.47
C LEU A 86 16.20 7.69 -21.47
N LEU A 87 16.62 7.05 -20.39
CA LEU A 87 17.98 6.53 -20.23
C LEU A 87 18.17 5.18 -20.92
N ALA A 88 18.92 5.16 -22.04
CA ALA A 88 19.01 4.05 -22.99
C ALA A 88 19.51 2.69 -22.44
N THR A 89 20.17 2.66 -21.27
CA THR A 89 20.76 1.45 -20.66
C THR A 89 20.18 1.11 -19.30
N CYS A 90 19.11 1.79 -18.90
CA CYS A 90 18.51 1.63 -17.59
C CYS A 90 17.76 0.30 -17.45
N PRO A 91 18.01 -0.48 -16.37
CA PRO A 91 17.30 -1.73 -16.13
C PRO A 91 15.87 -1.49 -15.63
N ALA A 92 14.97 -2.42 -15.92
CA ALA A 92 13.63 -2.43 -15.35
C ALA A 92 13.72 -2.74 -13.85
N ASP A 93 13.51 -1.75 -12.99
CA ASP A 93 13.53 -1.94 -11.54
C ASP A 93 12.14 -2.28 -11.02
N VAL A 94 11.94 -3.55 -10.66
CA VAL A 94 10.73 -4.08 -10.02
C VAL A 94 11.06 -4.79 -8.70
N GLU A 95 12.10 -4.35 -7.98
CA GLU A 95 12.48 -4.92 -6.69
C GLU A 95 11.53 -4.46 -5.57
N GLY A 96 11.26 -3.15 -5.54
CA GLY A 96 10.46 -2.48 -4.53
C GLY A 96 8.99 -2.92 -4.53
N GLY A 97 8.44 -3.14 -3.33
CA GLY A 97 7.01 -3.39 -3.16
C GLY A 97 6.20 -2.09 -3.08
N ASP A 98 6.56 -1.09 -3.89
CA ASP A 98 5.98 0.25 -3.85
C ASP A 98 4.74 0.35 -4.76
N PRO A 99 3.54 0.62 -4.22
CA PRO A 99 2.25 0.59 -4.92
C PRO A 99 1.91 1.84 -5.74
N LEU A 100 2.87 2.30 -6.55
CA LEU A 100 2.71 3.45 -7.44
C LEU A 100 1.66 3.23 -8.54
N PHE A 101 1.25 1.99 -8.83
CA PHE A 101 0.15 1.70 -9.75
C PHE A 101 -1.19 2.35 -9.37
N LEU A 102 -1.34 2.78 -8.11
CA LEU A 102 -2.54 3.47 -7.61
C LEU A 102 -2.47 4.99 -7.77
N GLU A 103 -1.31 5.57 -8.11
CA GLU A 103 -1.15 7.01 -8.29
C GLU A 103 -2.17 7.60 -9.30
N PRO A 104 -2.40 7.00 -10.48
CA PRO A 104 -3.36 7.56 -11.45
C PRO A 104 -4.78 7.67 -10.91
N PHE A 105 -5.22 6.75 -10.02
CA PHE A 105 -6.53 6.83 -9.39
C PHE A 105 -6.66 8.09 -8.53
N TRP A 106 -5.63 8.42 -7.75
CA TRP A 106 -5.64 9.60 -6.89
C TRP A 106 -5.54 10.90 -7.68
N MET A 107 -4.80 10.91 -8.78
CA MET A 107 -4.77 12.05 -9.69
C MET A 107 -6.16 12.33 -10.31
N GLN A 108 -6.89 11.28 -10.67
CA GLN A 108 -8.28 11.41 -11.17
C GLN A 108 -9.26 11.86 -10.08
N ASN A 109 -8.91 11.67 -8.81
CA ASN A 109 -9.71 12.04 -7.64
C ASN A 109 -9.06 13.19 -6.83
N ALA A 110 -8.34 14.09 -7.51
CA ALA A 110 -7.55 15.13 -6.83
C ALA A 110 -8.40 16.02 -5.90
N ALA A 111 -9.53 16.54 -6.39
CA ALA A 111 -10.38 17.45 -5.62
C ALA A 111 -10.99 16.78 -4.37
N SER A 112 -11.38 15.50 -4.46
CA SER A 112 -12.01 14.77 -3.35
C SER A 112 -10.99 14.23 -2.34
N SER A 113 -9.73 14.09 -2.74
CA SER A 113 -8.64 13.53 -1.92
C SER A 113 -7.68 14.59 -1.35
N ALA A 114 -7.75 15.82 -1.82
CA ALA A 114 -7.00 16.95 -1.28
C ALA A 114 -7.46 17.32 0.14
N VAL A 115 -6.53 17.78 0.97
CA VAL A 115 -6.82 18.28 2.32
C VAL A 115 -5.95 19.48 2.64
N VAL A 116 -6.58 20.56 3.12
CA VAL A 116 -5.89 21.73 3.66
C VAL A 116 -5.76 21.57 5.17
N VAL A 117 -4.54 21.65 5.68
CA VAL A 117 -4.25 21.52 7.12
C VAL A 117 -3.97 22.91 7.69
N ALA A 118 -4.85 23.40 8.58
CA ALA A 118 -4.64 24.67 9.25
C ALA A 118 -3.42 24.59 10.19
N GLY A 119 -2.68 25.70 10.37
CA GLY A 119 -1.49 25.74 11.23
C GLY A 119 -1.74 25.41 12.71
N TRP A 120 -2.99 25.48 13.17
CA TRP A 120 -3.41 25.10 14.52
C TRP A 120 -4.11 23.73 14.58
N HIS A 121 -4.08 22.95 13.49
CA HIS A 121 -4.71 21.63 13.46
C HIS A 121 -4.05 20.69 14.49
N ARG A 122 -4.82 20.30 15.51
CA ARG A 122 -4.47 19.25 16.47
C ARG A 122 -3.03 19.35 17.04
N MET A 123 -2.63 20.55 17.46
CA MET A 123 -1.33 20.78 18.12
C MET A 123 -1.14 20.00 19.43
N SER A 124 -2.23 19.54 20.05
CA SER A 124 -2.18 18.72 21.26
C SER A 124 -1.77 17.27 20.97
N TYR A 125 -1.05 16.65 21.91
CA TYR A 125 -0.77 15.21 21.91
C TYR A 125 -2.05 14.36 21.81
N PHE A 126 -3.12 14.81 22.46
CA PHE A 126 -4.34 14.03 22.64
C PHE A 126 -5.54 14.57 21.86
N PHE A 127 -6.43 13.66 21.48
CA PHE A 127 -7.81 14.00 21.18
C PHE A 127 -8.58 14.32 22.49
N PRO A 128 -9.74 15.00 22.43
CA PRO A 128 -10.48 15.39 23.65
C PRO A 128 -10.83 14.24 24.61
N ASN A 129 -10.89 13.01 24.12
CA ASN A 129 -11.11 11.80 24.91
C ASN A 129 -9.82 11.19 25.50
N GLN A 130 -8.74 11.96 25.57
CA GLN A 130 -7.40 11.53 26.01
C GLN A 130 -6.81 10.36 25.21
N SER A 131 -7.28 10.17 23.97
CA SER A 131 -6.77 9.11 23.09
C SER A 131 -5.78 9.66 22.07
N TYR A 132 -4.93 8.78 21.52
CA TYR A 132 -4.15 9.05 20.31
C TYR A 132 -4.92 8.81 19.01
N ILE A 133 -6.12 8.23 19.07
CA ILE A 133 -6.86 7.68 17.93
C ILE A 133 -8.01 8.61 17.51
N SER A 134 -8.03 9.00 16.24
CA SER A 134 -9.15 9.67 15.59
C SER A 134 -10.35 8.72 15.47
N LYS A 135 -11.46 9.07 16.13
CA LYS A 135 -12.71 8.29 16.06
C LYS A 135 -13.35 8.28 14.68
N GLU A 136 -13.22 9.38 13.93
CA GLU A 136 -13.70 9.42 12.54
C GLU A 136 -12.87 8.52 11.62
N LEU A 137 -11.56 8.45 11.83
CA LEU A 137 -10.72 7.50 11.08
C LEU A 137 -11.07 6.06 11.45
N GLU A 138 -11.22 5.76 12.74
CA GLU A 138 -11.64 4.43 13.22
C GLU A 138 -12.96 3.99 12.55
N LYS A 139 -13.96 4.89 12.53
CA LYS A 139 -15.26 4.65 11.89
C LYS A 139 -15.10 4.35 10.39
N ASN A 140 -14.26 5.10 9.68
CA ASN A 140 -14.05 4.88 8.24
C ASN A 140 -13.27 3.58 7.97
N ILE A 141 -12.31 3.21 8.82
CA ILE A 141 -11.62 1.91 8.72
C ILE A 141 -12.64 0.77 8.84
N ARG A 142 -13.55 0.83 9.82
CA ARG A 142 -14.64 -0.16 9.97
C ARG A 142 -15.54 -0.21 8.73
N LYS A 143 -15.95 0.95 8.21
CA LYS A 143 -16.74 1.06 6.98
C LYS A 143 -16.05 0.38 5.80
N ILE A 144 -14.75 0.63 5.61
CA ILE A 144 -13.97 0.06 4.51
C ILE A 144 -13.84 -1.46 4.61
N HIS A 145 -13.68 -2.01 5.82
CA HIS A 145 -13.68 -3.46 6.00
C HIS A 145 -15.04 -4.10 5.68
N ALA A 146 -16.14 -3.44 6.06
CA ALA A 146 -17.49 -3.89 5.70
C ALA A 146 -17.71 -3.88 4.18
N ILE A 147 -17.27 -2.81 3.49
CA ILE A 147 -17.33 -2.70 2.02
C ILE A 147 -16.52 -3.82 1.36
N ALA A 148 -15.26 -4.01 1.76
CA ALA A 148 -14.37 -5.01 1.18
C ALA A 148 -14.75 -6.45 1.58
N LYS A 149 -15.63 -6.61 2.57
CA LYS A 149 -16.03 -7.89 3.19
C LYS A 149 -14.83 -8.74 3.63
N ASN A 150 -13.74 -8.10 4.02
CA ASN A 150 -12.44 -8.76 4.23
C ASN A 150 -12.07 -8.96 5.71
N ALA A 151 -12.73 -8.31 6.66
CA ALA A 151 -12.45 -8.53 8.09
C ALA A 151 -13.68 -8.24 8.96
N ILE A 152 -13.84 -9.01 10.03
CA ILE A 152 -14.79 -8.70 11.11
C ILE A 152 -14.18 -7.63 12.00
N THR A 153 -14.88 -6.50 12.13
CA THR A 153 -14.46 -5.39 13.01
C THR A 153 -15.38 -5.20 14.21
N ASP A 154 -16.62 -5.71 14.15
CA ASP A 154 -17.59 -5.55 15.23
C ASP A 154 -17.12 -6.25 16.52
N GLY A 155 -17.24 -5.56 17.65
CA GLY A 155 -16.73 -6.03 18.94
C GLY A 155 -15.20 -6.17 19.01
N ARG A 156 -14.44 -5.52 18.10
CA ARG A 156 -12.97 -5.50 18.08
C ARG A 156 -12.42 -4.13 18.45
N TYR A 157 -11.26 -4.12 19.10
CA TYR A 157 -10.47 -2.91 19.34
C TYR A 157 -9.60 -2.57 18.12
N ILE A 158 -9.31 -1.29 17.94
CA ILE A 158 -8.45 -0.80 16.85
C ILE A 158 -7.27 -0.04 17.44
N VAL A 159 -6.07 -0.36 16.98
CA VAL A 159 -4.81 0.31 17.34
C VAL A 159 -4.20 0.92 16.09
N PHE A 160 -3.77 2.18 16.13
CA PHE A 160 -3.05 2.81 15.02
C PHE A 160 -1.54 2.74 15.25
N GLY A 161 -0.78 2.57 14.17
CA GLY A 161 0.68 2.63 14.23
C GLY A 161 1.29 3.29 13.01
N VAL A 162 2.58 3.61 13.14
CA VAL A 162 3.44 4.17 12.10
C VAL A 162 3.75 3.08 11.06
N GLY A 163 2.74 2.80 10.24
CA GLY A 163 2.66 1.67 9.33
C GLY A 163 2.41 0.34 10.06
N SER A 164 2.22 -0.73 9.29
CA SER A 164 2.16 -2.09 9.87
C SER A 164 3.48 -2.50 10.52
N THR A 165 4.61 -1.92 10.08
CA THR A 165 5.94 -2.17 10.66
C THR A 165 5.96 -1.94 12.16
N GLN A 166 5.48 -0.80 12.67
CA GLN A 166 5.45 -0.58 14.12
C GLN A 166 4.50 -1.56 14.82
N LEU A 167 3.34 -1.83 14.22
CA LEU A 167 2.31 -2.69 14.79
C LEU A 167 2.76 -4.15 14.92
N LEU A 168 3.56 -4.66 13.97
CA LEU A 168 4.13 -6.01 14.05
C LEU A 168 5.00 -6.15 15.30
N ASN A 169 5.85 -5.17 15.59
CA ASN A 169 6.65 -5.16 16.81
C ASN A 169 5.80 -5.00 18.07
N ALA A 170 4.85 -4.05 18.05
CA ALA A 170 3.95 -3.82 19.17
C ALA A 170 3.15 -5.09 19.52
N ALA A 171 2.73 -5.84 18.52
CA ALA A 171 2.02 -7.11 18.68
C ALA A 171 2.92 -8.20 19.29
N VAL A 172 4.16 -8.35 18.82
CA VAL A 172 5.12 -9.29 19.42
C VAL A 172 5.36 -8.93 20.89
N HIS A 173 5.69 -7.67 21.17
CA HIS A 173 5.88 -7.18 22.53
C HIS A 173 4.65 -7.48 23.42
N ALA A 174 3.46 -7.08 22.97
CA ALA A 174 2.23 -7.26 23.74
C ALA A 174 1.88 -8.73 24.01
N LEU A 175 2.16 -9.64 23.07
CA LEU A 175 1.89 -11.07 23.26
C LEU A 175 2.96 -11.74 24.13
N SER A 176 4.22 -11.31 24.06
CA SER A 176 5.29 -11.83 24.93
C SER A 176 5.11 -11.41 26.39
N MET A 177 4.63 -10.19 26.65
CA MET A 177 4.38 -9.67 28.01
C MET A 177 3.25 -10.38 28.75
N GLU A 178 2.36 -11.11 28.06
CA GLU A 178 1.35 -11.95 28.73
C GLU A 178 1.98 -13.06 29.59
N SER A 179 3.22 -13.42 29.26
CA SER A 179 3.91 -14.62 29.75
C SER A 179 5.04 -14.28 30.72
N SER A 180 5.56 -13.05 30.68
CA SER A 180 6.74 -12.64 31.45
C SER A 180 6.53 -12.66 32.96
N SER A 181 5.27 -12.65 33.43
CA SER A 181 4.92 -12.77 34.84
C SER A 181 4.77 -14.22 35.33
N SER A 182 4.77 -15.22 34.45
CA SER A 182 4.40 -16.61 34.79
C SER A 182 5.28 -17.71 34.18
N SER A 183 6.16 -17.40 33.24
CA SER A 183 7.06 -18.37 32.59
C SER A 183 8.52 -17.90 32.62
N PRO A 184 9.47 -18.76 33.03
CA PRO A 184 10.90 -18.45 32.95
C PRO A 184 11.44 -18.52 31.51
N PHE A 185 10.62 -18.92 30.54
CA PHE A 185 11.03 -19.16 29.16
C PHE A 185 10.79 -17.95 28.25
N THR A 186 11.78 -17.67 27.42
CA THR A 186 11.70 -16.69 26.33
C THR A 186 10.58 -17.06 25.35
N THR A 187 9.76 -16.09 24.95
CA THR A 187 8.70 -16.33 23.94
C THR A 187 9.33 -16.54 22.58
N LYS A 188 8.98 -17.64 21.91
CA LYS A 188 9.52 -17.98 20.59
C LYS A 188 8.68 -17.33 19.50
N VAL A 189 9.31 -16.58 18.61
CA VAL A 189 8.65 -15.92 17.48
C VAL A 189 9.06 -16.65 16.21
N VAL A 190 8.08 -17.06 15.40
CA VAL A 190 8.33 -17.79 14.15
C VAL A 190 7.50 -17.21 13.03
N ALA A 191 7.98 -17.37 11.80
CA ALA A 191 7.14 -17.21 10.62
C ALA A 191 6.37 -18.51 10.31
N ASN A 192 5.19 -18.39 9.73
CA ASN A 192 4.35 -19.55 9.39
C ASN A 192 5.07 -20.59 8.51
N LYS A 193 5.71 -20.16 7.42
CA LYS A 193 6.39 -21.06 6.48
C LYS A 193 7.31 -20.29 5.53
N ILE A 194 8.45 -20.87 5.15
CA ILE A 194 9.30 -20.35 4.05
C ILE A 194 8.60 -20.53 2.69
N PRO A 195 8.56 -19.51 1.81
CA PRO A 195 9.09 -18.15 1.99
C PRO A 195 8.20 -17.24 2.83
N TYR A 196 8.80 -16.32 3.58
CA TYR A 196 8.11 -15.32 4.40
C TYR A 196 8.79 -13.95 4.36
N TYR A 197 8.07 -12.92 4.84
CA TYR A 197 8.52 -11.54 4.85
C TYR A 197 9.69 -11.33 5.83
N SER A 198 10.86 -10.98 5.32
CA SER A 198 12.09 -10.92 6.11
C SER A 198 12.10 -9.99 7.33
N PRO A 199 11.38 -8.85 7.33
CA PRO A 199 11.30 -8.01 8.51
C PRO A 199 10.75 -8.70 9.76
N TYR A 200 10.02 -9.81 9.67
CA TYR A 200 9.67 -10.56 10.88
C TYR A 200 10.90 -11.02 11.66
N LYS A 201 11.91 -11.55 10.97
CA LYS A 201 13.18 -11.90 11.60
C LYS A 201 13.93 -10.64 12.05
N PHE A 202 14.24 -9.77 11.09
CA PHE A 202 15.14 -8.64 11.35
C PHE A 202 14.60 -7.68 12.40
N GLN A 203 13.29 -7.42 12.42
CA GLN A 203 12.68 -6.56 13.43
C GLN A 203 12.69 -7.22 14.81
N THR A 204 12.32 -8.50 14.91
CA THR A 204 12.31 -9.22 16.18
C THR A 204 13.71 -9.25 16.80
N GLU A 205 14.75 -9.48 15.99
CA GLU A 205 16.14 -9.52 16.46
C GLU A 205 16.72 -8.12 16.76
N PHE A 206 16.22 -7.07 16.11
CA PHE A 206 16.76 -5.71 16.26
C PHE A 206 16.61 -5.15 17.68
N PHE A 207 15.49 -5.43 18.36
CA PHE A 207 15.20 -4.85 19.68
C PHE A 207 15.92 -5.55 20.85
N GLN A 208 16.67 -6.64 20.60
CA GLN A 208 17.58 -7.31 21.56
C GLN A 208 17.04 -7.42 22.99
N THR A 209 15.85 -8.00 23.15
CA THR A 209 15.19 -8.17 24.45
C THR A 209 15.35 -9.60 24.99
N LEU A 210 15.18 -9.76 26.30
CA LEU A 210 15.13 -11.08 26.95
C LEU A 210 13.75 -11.75 26.85
N HIS A 211 12.73 -11.03 26.39
CA HIS A 211 11.35 -11.50 26.43
C HIS A 211 10.94 -12.36 25.24
N TYR A 212 11.60 -12.20 24.10
CA TYR A 212 11.32 -12.96 22.90
C TYR A 212 12.54 -13.12 22.01
N GLU A 213 12.56 -14.21 21.24
CA GLU A 213 13.60 -14.51 20.25
C GLU A 213 12.97 -15.08 18.96
N PHE A 214 13.65 -14.90 17.83
CA PHE A 214 13.17 -15.40 16.54
C PHE A 214 13.76 -16.79 16.23
N GLU A 215 12.91 -17.81 16.08
CA GLU A 215 13.31 -19.21 15.88
C GLU A 215 13.09 -19.74 14.44
N GLY A 216 13.04 -18.86 13.44
CA GLY A 216 12.91 -19.28 12.04
C GLY A 216 11.46 -19.50 11.62
N ASP A 217 11.14 -20.67 11.06
CA ASP A 217 9.79 -20.99 10.57
C ASP A 217 9.12 -22.14 11.34
N SER A 218 7.79 -22.16 11.29
CA SER A 218 6.96 -23.06 12.10
C SER A 218 7.18 -24.55 11.80
N SER A 219 7.83 -24.89 10.67
CA SER A 219 8.21 -26.26 10.34
C SER A 219 9.10 -26.90 11.42
N MET A 220 9.94 -26.11 12.11
CA MET A 220 10.83 -26.58 13.17
C MET A 220 10.09 -26.97 14.46
N LEU A 221 8.85 -26.50 14.62
CA LEU A 221 8.05 -26.69 15.83
C LEU A 221 6.81 -27.55 15.61
N LYS A 222 6.48 -27.89 14.36
CA LYS A 222 5.22 -28.55 13.98
C LYS A 222 4.92 -29.87 14.71
N ASN A 223 5.96 -30.62 15.08
CA ASN A 223 5.83 -31.92 15.76
C ASN A 223 6.03 -31.82 17.29
N LYS A 224 6.19 -30.62 17.84
CA LYS A 224 6.32 -30.44 19.28
C LYS A 224 4.95 -30.20 19.90
N SER A 225 4.62 -30.98 20.92
CA SER A 225 3.45 -30.78 21.77
C SER A 225 3.74 -29.83 22.93
N ASP A 226 5.01 -29.74 23.33
CA ASP A 226 5.52 -28.80 24.31
C ASP A 226 6.59 -27.93 23.66
N PHE A 227 6.35 -26.63 23.63
CA PHE A 227 7.26 -25.64 23.06
C PHE A 227 8.27 -25.12 24.08
N GLY A 228 8.15 -25.53 25.36
CA GLY A 228 8.94 -24.98 26.46
C GLY A 228 8.66 -23.50 26.67
N GLY A 229 7.40 -23.06 26.51
CA GLY A 229 7.00 -21.65 26.58
C GLY A 229 5.91 -21.27 25.57
N ASN A 230 5.65 -19.96 25.46
CA ASN A 230 4.71 -19.42 24.48
C ASN A 230 5.38 -19.24 23.11
N VAL A 231 4.58 -19.40 22.06
CA VAL A 231 5.00 -19.23 20.68
C VAL A 231 4.11 -18.22 20.00
N ILE A 232 4.70 -17.27 19.27
CA ILE A 232 4.01 -16.31 18.42
C ILE A 232 4.30 -16.66 16.97
N GLU A 233 3.26 -17.00 16.22
CA GLU A 233 3.36 -17.29 14.79
C GLU A 233 2.89 -16.09 13.95
N PHE A 234 3.79 -15.55 13.12
CA PHE A 234 3.43 -14.61 12.06
C PHE A 234 2.81 -15.35 10.87
N VAL A 235 1.58 -14.98 10.51
CA VAL A 235 0.86 -15.53 9.36
C VAL A 235 0.55 -14.40 8.36
N THR A 236 1.28 -14.37 7.24
CA THR A 236 0.97 -13.43 6.15
C THR A 236 -0.02 -14.04 5.18
N SER A 237 -1.17 -13.41 4.96
CA SER A 237 -2.24 -13.97 4.14
C SER A 237 -3.07 -12.88 3.47
N PRO A 238 -2.89 -12.62 2.14
CA PRO A 238 -2.01 -13.30 1.19
C PRO A 238 -0.52 -13.14 1.51
N ASN A 239 0.25 -14.19 1.25
CA ASN A 239 1.66 -14.23 1.60
C ASN A 239 2.54 -13.35 0.71
N ASN A 240 3.62 -12.83 1.29
CA ASN A 240 4.72 -12.21 0.55
C ASN A 240 5.90 -13.20 0.56
N PRO A 241 6.31 -13.75 -0.60
CA PRO A 241 6.15 -13.18 -1.95
C PRO A 241 5.07 -13.81 -2.83
N ASP A 242 4.56 -14.99 -2.50
CA ASP A 242 3.84 -15.85 -3.47
C ASP A 242 2.34 -15.52 -3.66
N GLY A 243 1.75 -14.67 -2.82
CA GLY A 243 0.34 -14.27 -2.92
C GLY A 243 -0.67 -15.35 -2.51
N ASN A 244 -0.24 -16.49 -1.96
CA ASN A 244 -1.16 -17.52 -1.48
C ASN A 244 -1.79 -17.12 -0.14
N LEU A 245 -3.08 -17.44 0.02
CA LEU A 245 -3.72 -17.41 1.33
C LEU A 245 -3.10 -18.48 2.22
N ARG A 246 -2.76 -18.09 3.46
CA ARG A 246 -2.17 -18.96 4.48
C ARG A 246 -3.00 -18.91 5.76
N ASN A 247 -2.92 -20.00 6.52
CA ASN A 247 -3.45 -20.15 7.87
C ASN A 247 -2.30 -20.55 8.79
N SER A 248 -2.49 -20.37 10.10
CA SER A 248 -1.54 -20.84 11.10
C SER A 248 -1.25 -22.34 10.96
N VAL A 249 0.00 -22.71 11.18
CA VAL A 249 0.47 -24.11 11.17
C VAL A 249 0.51 -24.66 12.59
N LEU A 250 0.82 -23.81 13.56
CA LEU A 250 0.91 -24.20 14.96
C LEU A 250 -0.48 -24.13 15.62
N LYS A 251 -0.69 -25.03 16.59
CA LYS A 251 -1.93 -25.13 17.37
C LYS A 251 -1.60 -25.38 18.82
N GLY A 252 -2.48 -24.95 19.71
CA GLY A 252 -2.36 -25.18 21.15
C GLY A 252 -2.61 -23.91 21.96
N PRO A 253 -2.83 -24.03 23.27
CA PRO A 253 -3.15 -22.90 24.14
C PRO A 253 -2.00 -21.88 24.27
N ASN A 254 -0.76 -22.34 24.09
CA ASN A 254 0.46 -21.51 24.18
C ASN A 254 0.84 -20.86 22.84
N VAL A 255 0.06 -21.08 21.78
CA VAL A 255 0.30 -20.52 20.46
C VAL A 255 -0.57 -19.29 20.27
N LYS A 256 0.07 -18.14 20.06
CA LYS A 256 -0.56 -16.90 19.64
C LYS A 256 -0.25 -16.63 18.17
N THR A 257 -1.13 -15.93 17.47
CA THR A 257 -0.94 -15.64 16.04
C THR A 257 -1.05 -14.15 15.77
N ILE A 258 -0.20 -13.67 14.87
CA ILE A 258 -0.28 -12.33 14.30
C ILE A 258 -0.56 -12.49 12.82
N TYR A 259 -1.78 -12.16 12.40
CA TYR A 259 -2.15 -12.22 10.99
C TYR A 259 -1.81 -10.89 10.30
N ASP A 260 -0.76 -10.90 9.48
CA ASP A 260 -0.46 -9.78 8.59
C ASP A 260 -1.35 -9.88 7.34
N ARG A 261 -2.34 -8.98 7.30
CA ARG A 261 -3.38 -8.87 6.27
C ARG A 261 -3.13 -7.70 5.33
N ALA A 262 -1.88 -7.22 5.21
CA ALA A 262 -1.55 -6.08 4.34
C ALA A 262 -2.06 -6.23 2.90
N TYR A 263 -2.07 -7.45 2.36
CA TYR A 263 -2.55 -7.74 0.99
C TYR A 263 -3.97 -8.33 0.95
N TYR A 264 -4.71 -8.42 2.06
CA TYR A 264 -6.04 -9.05 2.07
C TYR A 264 -7.13 -8.08 1.60
N TRP A 265 -6.99 -7.61 0.37
CA TRP A 265 -7.87 -6.67 -0.31
C TRP A 265 -8.28 -7.22 -1.69
N PRO A 266 -9.46 -6.83 -2.21
CA PRO A 266 -9.90 -7.21 -3.56
C PRO A 266 -8.89 -6.88 -4.69
N HIS A 267 -7.94 -5.98 -4.44
CA HIS A 267 -6.81 -5.70 -5.33
C HIS A 267 -6.04 -6.98 -5.67
N TYR A 268 -5.68 -7.75 -4.62
CA TYR A 268 -4.61 -8.74 -4.68
C TYR A 268 -5.13 -10.18 -4.69
N THR A 269 -6.26 -10.42 -4.04
CA THR A 269 -6.81 -11.76 -3.83
C THR A 269 -8.33 -11.77 -3.89
N ALA A 270 -8.90 -12.93 -4.26
CA ALA A 270 -10.31 -13.16 -3.97
C ALA A 270 -10.51 -13.11 -2.45
N ILE A 271 -11.66 -12.58 -2.02
CA ILE A 271 -12.06 -12.55 -0.61
C ILE A 271 -13.00 -13.73 -0.36
N PRO A 272 -12.51 -14.89 0.07
CA PRO A 272 -13.36 -16.05 0.33
C PRO A 272 -14.32 -15.85 1.51
N ALA A 273 -13.85 -15.16 2.56
CA ALA A 273 -14.63 -14.82 3.74
C ALA A 273 -13.99 -13.63 4.48
N PRO A 274 -14.74 -12.90 5.31
CA PRO A 274 -14.16 -11.95 6.25
C PRO A 274 -13.18 -12.67 7.19
N ALA A 275 -11.99 -12.11 7.38
CA ALA A 275 -11.03 -12.58 8.36
C ALA A 275 -11.54 -12.33 9.79
N ASP A 276 -11.34 -13.29 10.68
CA ASP A 276 -11.79 -13.22 12.09
C ASP A 276 -10.74 -13.79 13.04
N GLU A 277 -9.48 -13.37 12.87
CA GLU A 277 -8.40 -13.79 13.76
C GLU A 277 -8.25 -12.83 14.95
N ASP A 278 -7.59 -13.28 16.00
CA ASP A 278 -7.53 -12.57 17.29
C ASP A 278 -6.74 -11.25 17.19
N LEU A 279 -5.74 -11.22 16.30
CA LEU A 279 -4.93 -10.05 16.00
C LEU A 279 -4.62 -10.01 14.50
N MET A 280 -5.20 -9.04 13.81
CA MET A 280 -5.00 -8.80 12.37
C MET A 280 -4.39 -7.43 12.13
N ILE A 281 -3.41 -7.31 11.23
CA ILE A 281 -2.72 -6.06 10.92
C ILE A 281 -2.92 -5.68 9.45
N PHE A 282 -3.27 -4.42 9.21
CA PHE A 282 -3.48 -3.83 7.88
C PHE A 282 -2.66 -2.54 7.73
N SER A 283 -2.48 -2.09 6.49
CA SER A 283 -1.82 -0.81 6.21
C SER A 283 -2.42 -0.08 5.02
N ILE A 284 -2.50 1.25 5.13
CA ILE A 284 -2.90 2.13 4.04
C ILE A 284 -1.97 2.00 2.83
N SER A 285 -0.71 1.59 3.07
CA SER A 285 0.32 1.40 2.05
C SER A 285 -0.20 0.49 0.94
N LYS A 286 -0.80 -0.65 1.30
CA LYS A 286 -1.26 -1.67 0.35
C LYS A 286 -2.75 -1.57 0.06
N LEU A 287 -3.50 -0.76 0.79
CA LEU A 287 -4.89 -0.43 0.41
C LEU A 287 -4.94 0.68 -0.64
N THR A 288 -4.29 1.81 -0.39
CA THR A 288 -4.47 3.02 -1.21
C THR A 288 -3.23 3.40 -2.01
N GLY A 289 -2.07 2.83 -1.74
CA GLY A 289 -0.83 3.25 -2.39
C GLY A 289 0.01 4.22 -1.57
N HIS A 290 -0.54 4.79 -0.49
CA HIS A 290 0.12 5.82 0.33
C HIS A 290 1.14 5.22 1.32
N ALA A 291 2.17 4.55 0.79
CA ALA A 291 3.24 3.95 1.57
C ALA A 291 4.02 5.00 2.39
N GLY A 292 4.22 6.20 1.83
CA GLY A 292 4.89 7.31 2.50
C GLY A 292 4.14 7.90 3.69
N SER A 293 2.81 7.75 3.78
CA SER A 293 2.02 8.28 4.91
C SER A 293 2.24 7.53 6.22
N ARG A 294 2.85 6.33 6.16
CA ARG A 294 3.17 5.50 7.34
C ARG A 294 1.96 5.29 8.27
N VAL A 295 0.79 4.93 7.72
CA VAL A 295 -0.40 4.60 8.53
C VAL A 295 -0.73 3.11 8.43
N GLY A 296 -0.85 2.46 9.59
CA GLY A 296 -1.36 1.10 9.72
C GLY A 296 -2.34 1.00 10.88
N TRP A 297 -3.11 -0.08 10.90
CA TRP A 297 -3.97 -0.40 12.02
C TRP A 297 -3.98 -1.89 12.33
N ALA A 298 -4.11 -2.22 13.62
CA ALA A 298 -4.38 -3.56 14.09
C ALA A 298 -5.85 -3.65 14.54
N ILE A 299 -6.49 -4.78 14.24
CA ILE A 299 -7.80 -5.17 14.76
C ILE A 299 -7.53 -6.27 15.80
N VAL A 300 -7.95 -6.03 17.05
CA VAL A 300 -7.59 -6.86 18.20
C VAL A 300 -8.85 -7.31 18.93
N LYS A 301 -8.94 -8.61 19.22
CA LYS A 301 -10.05 -9.18 20.01
C LYS A 301 -9.87 -8.97 21.51
N ASP A 302 -8.71 -9.36 22.03
CA ASP A 302 -8.43 -9.32 23.47
C ASP A 302 -8.10 -7.90 23.93
N VAL A 303 -8.87 -7.41 24.92
CA VAL A 303 -8.69 -6.08 25.50
C VAL A 303 -7.33 -5.90 26.19
N ASN A 304 -6.76 -6.96 26.75
CA ASN A 304 -5.47 -6.91 27.43
C ASN A 304 -4.32 -6.81 26.42
N VAL A 305 -4.42 -7.53 25.29
CA VAL A 305 -3.49 -7.37 24.17
C VAL A 305 -3.60 -5.95 23.60
N TYR A 306 -4.83 -5.46 23.41
CA TYR A 306 -5.08 -4.07 22.98
C TYR A 306 -4.40 -3.06 23.90
N LYS A 307 -4.59 -3.16 25.23
CA LYS A 307 -3.98 -2.25 26.21
C LYS A 307 -2.45 -2.29 26.13
N ARG A 308 -1.83 -3.48 26.13
CA ARG A 308 -0.36 -3.60 26.03
C ARG A 308 0.20 -3.08 24.71
N MET A 309 -0.54 -3.20 23.60
CA MET A 309 -0.15 -2.57 22.33
C MET A 309 -0.25 -1.04 22.41
N MET A 310 -1.29 -0.50 23.05
CA MET A 310 -1.42 0.94 23.28
C MET A 310 -0.31 1.47 24.19
N ASP A 311 0.04 0.75 25.26
CA ASP A 311 1.16 1.10 26.16
C ASP A 311 2.48 1.12 25.40
N PHE A 312 2.73 0.12 24.54
CA PHE A 312 3.91 0.10 23.67
C PHE A 312 3.96 1.35 22.77
N ILE A 313 2.85 1.72 22.14
CA ILE A 313 2.80 2.88 21.23
C ILE A 313 2.96 4.21 21.98
N ASP A 314 2.39 4.31 23.18
CA ASP A 314 2.54 5.47 24.05
C ASP A 314 4.01 5.71 24.39
N VAL A 315 4.69 4.66 24.86
CA VAL A 315 6.11 4.73 25.24
C VAL A 315 7.02 4.92 24.04
N ALA A 316 6.73 4.24 22.93
CA ALA A 316 7.61 4.29 21.75
C ALA A 316 7.53 5.61 20.98
N GLU A 317 6.33 6.19 20.83
CA GLU A 317 6.11 7.30 19.88
C GLU A 317 5.05 8.32 20.34
N MET A 318 4.49 8.21 21.56
CA MET A 318 3.37 9.04 22.02
C MET A 318 2.19 9.06 21.01
N GLY A 319 1.88 7.90 20.44
CA GLY A 319 0.82 7.75 19.45
C GLY A 319 1.28 7.79 17.99
N THR A 320 0.46 8.39 17.13
CA THR A 320 0.73 8.55 15.70
C THR A 320 0.39 9.97 15.24
N SER A 321 1.06 10.43 14.18
CA SER A 321 0.86 11.75 13.59
C SER A 321 -0.61 12.04 13.29
N LYS A 322 -1.10 13.18 13.77
CA LYS A 322 -2.48 13.64 13.53
C LYS A 322 -2.70 14.01 12.06
N ASP A 323 -1.67 14.50 11.39
CA ASP A 323 -1.69 14.78 9.95
C ASP A 323 -1.79 13.49 9.13
N GLY A 324 -1.03 12.46 9.53
CA GLY A 324 -1.12 11.13 8.94
C GLY A 324 -2.54 10.54 9.08
N GLN A 325 -3.15 10.68 10.27
CA GLN A 325 -4.53 10.24 10.49
C GLN A 325 -5.55 11.06 9.68
N LEU A 326 -5.39 12.39 9.58
CA LEU A 326 -6.28 13.24 8.79
C LEU A 326 -6.18 12.91 7.29
N ARG A 327 -4.96 12.72 6.77
CA ARG A 327 -4.74 12.31 5.38
C ARG A 327 -5.36 10.94 5.12
N ALA A 328 -5.13 9.96 6.00
CA ALA A 328 -5.76 8.65 5.91
C ALA A 328 -7.30 8.74 5.91
N LEU A 329 -7.88 9.55 6.80
CA LEU A 329 -9.34 9.75 6.86
C LEU A 329 -9.88 10.31 5.54
N THR A 330 -9.20 11.31 4.98
CA THR A 330 -9.58 11.93 3.70
C THR A 330 -9.57 10.90 2.57
N LEU A 331 -8.50 10.11 2.48
CA LEU A 331 -8.38 9.05 1.47
C LEU A 331 -9.43 7.96 1.63
N LEU A 332 -9.66 7.46 2.86
CA LEU A 332 -10.65 6.41 3.11
C LEU A 332 -12.09 6.89 2.86
N LYS A 333 -12.38 8.18 3.04
CA LYS A 333 -13.66 8.76 2.61
C LYS A 333 -13.85 8.65 1.10
N VAL A 334 -12.82 8.93 0.30
CA VAL A 334 -12.87 8.76 -1.16
C VAL A 334 -13.07 7.30 -1.55
N VAL A 335 -12.39 6.37 -0.87
CA VAL A 335 -12.61 4.93 -1.12
C VAL A 335 -14.06 4.51 -0.84
N ALA A 336 -14.70 5.15 0.15
CA ALA A 336 -16.08 4.89 0.54
C ALA A 336 -17.10 5.87 -0.08
N GLN A 337 -16.77 6.48 -1.23
CA GLN A 337 -17.66 7.30 -2.06
C GLN A 337 -18.24 6.48 -3.23
N GLY A 338 -19.37 6.95 -3.76
CA GLY A 338 -19.98 6.39 -4.97
C GLY A 338 -20.56 4.99 -4.73
N ASP A 339 -20.20 4.05 -5.61
CA ASP A 339 -20.62 2.64 -5.52
C ASP A 339 -19.80 1.82 -4.52
N ASP A 340 -18.93 2.47 -3.74
CA ASP A 340 -18.02 1.89 -2.76
C ASP A 340 -17.05 0.84 -3.36
N LYS A 341 -16.90 0.79 -4.69
CA LYS A 341 -16.09 -0.23 -5.39
C LYS A 341 -15.06 0.35 -6.35
N GLN A 342 -15.07 1.66 -6.62
CA GLN A 342 -14.22 2.31 -7.63
C GLN A 342 -12.73 1.97 -7.47
N LEU A 343 -12.14 2.22 -6.29
CA LEU A 343 -10.72 1.93 -6.05
C LEU A 343 -10.42 0.43 -6.21
N PHE A 344 -11.27 -0.43 -5.65
CA PHE A 344 -11.09 -1.89 -5.69
C PHE A 344 -11.16 -2.43 -7.11
N ASN A 345 -12.12 -1.96 -7.91
CA ASN A 345 -12.27 -2.33 -9.31
C ASN A 345 -11.10 -1.82 -10.15
N PHE A 346 -10.71 -0.55 -9.98
CA PHE A 346 -9.55 0.04 -10.64
C PHE A 346 -8.28 -0.78 -10.38
N ALA A 347 -8.00 -1.06 -9.10
CA ALA A 347 -6.81 -1.80 -8.70
C ALA A 347 -6.81 -3.25 -9.20
N HIS A 348 -7.95 -3.93 -9.08
CA HIS A 348 -8.10 -5.30 -9.55
C HIS A 348 -7.91 -5.41 -11.07
N GLN A 349 -8.51 -4.51 -11.85
CA GLN A 349 -8.37 -4.50 -13.31
C GLN A 349 -6.90 -4.37 -13.73
N ILE A 350 -6.15 -3.44 -13.13
CA ILE A 350 -4.73 -3.26 -13.43
C ILE A 350 -3.94 -4.52 -13.06
N LEU A 351 -4.08 -5.03 -11.83
CA LEU A 351 -3.27 -6.17 -11.39
C LEU A 351 -3.62 -7.46 -12.12
N SER A 352 -4.89 -7.69 -12.45
CA SER A 352 -5.30 -8.82 -13.29
C SER A 352 -4.71 -8.73 -14.69
N HIS A 353 -4.77 -7.57 -15.35
CA HIS A 353 -4.14 -7.37 -16.65
C HIS A 353 -2.63 -7.60 -16.61
N ARG A 354 -1.96 -7.05 -15.58
CA ARG A 354 -0.51 -7.22 -15.39
C ARG A 354 -0.13 -8.68 -15.19
N TRP A 355 -0.88 -9.39 -14.35
CA TRP A 355 -0.67 -10.81 -14.08
C TRP A 355 -0.90 -11.67 -15.33
N GLU A 356 -1.99 -11.45 -16.07
CA GLU A 356 -2.30 -12.18 -17.31
C GLU A 356 -1.18 -12.02 -18.34
N LYS A 357 -0.77 -10.77 -18.60
CA LYS A 357 0.25 -10.45 -19.60
C LYS A 357 1.60 -11.07 -19.25
N LEU A 358 2.01 -11.00 -17.99
CA LEU A 358 3.27 -11.58 -17.53
C LEU A 358 3.22 -13.12 -17.52
N SER A 359 2.10 -13.70 -17.07
CA SER A 359 1.90 -15.15 -17.07
C SER A 359 1.98 -15.75 -18.46
N ARG A 360 1.40 -15.08 -19.46
CA ARG A 360 1.49 -15.47 -20.88
C ARG A 360 2.93 -15.46 -21.41
N ILE A 361 3.79 -14.55 -20.95
CA ILE A 361 5.21 -14.56 -21.34
C ILE A 361 5.92 -15.76 -20.72
N PHE A 362 5.69 -15.99 -19.42
CA PHE A 362 6.30 -17.14 -18.73
C PHE A 362 5.82 -18.49 -19.27
N SER A 363 4.57 -18.60 -19.75
CA SER A 363 4.08 -19.85 -20.35
C SER A 363 4.80 -20.25 -21.64
N LEU A 364 5.52 -19.33 -22.28
CA LEU A 364 6.32 -19.59 -23.48
C LEU A 364 7.74 -20.10 -23.14
N SER A 365 8.13 -20.08 -21.86
CA SER A 365 9.46 -20.51 -21.40
C SER A 365 9.38 -21.84 -20.65
N LYS A 366 10.37 -22.72 -20.88
CA LYS A 366 10.61 -23.89 -20.03
C LYS A 366 11.67 -23.62 -18.95
N ARG A 367 12.40 -22.51 -19.04
CA ARG A 367 13.46 -22.11 -18.11
C ARG A 367 12.92 -21.58 -16.78
N PHE A 368 11.72 -21.01 -16.78
CA PHE A 368 11.13 -20.39 -15.60
C PHE A 368 9.81 -21.05 -15.19
N SER A 369 9.40 -20.88 -13.94
CA SER A 369 8.03 -21.15 -13.49
C SER A 369 7.54 -20.07 -12.53
N LEU A 370 6.25 -19.75 -12.62
CA LEU A 370 5.55 -18.88 -11.68
C LEU A 370 4.97 -19.67 -10.50
N GLN A 371 4.58 -18.95 -9.45
CA GLN A 371 3.76 -19.52 -8.39
C GLN A 371 2.42 -20.03 -8.93
N ARG A 372 1.84 -21.01 -8.24
CA ARG A 372 0.45 -21.43 -8.45
C ARG A 372 -0.44 -20.71 -7.45
N ILE A 373 -1.46 -20.03 -7.94
CA ILE A 373 -2.54 -19.44 -7.14
C ILE A 373 -3.85 -19.92 -7.76
N PRO A 374 -4.74 -20.58 -7.00
CA PRO A 374 -5.99 -21.09 -7.55
C PRO A 374 -6.99 -19.96 -7.83
N THR A 375 -7.80 -20.13 -8.87
CA THR A 375 -9.04 -19.38 -9.06
C THR A 375 -9.98 -19.64 -7.88
N GLN A 376 -10.62 -18.59 -7.35
CA GLN A 376 -11.45 -18.71 -6.14
C GLN A 376 -12.66 -17.78 -6.22
N TYR A 377 -13.75 -18.19 -5.56
CA TYR A 377 -14.92 -17.34 -5.37
C TYR A 377 -14.61 -16.15 -4.45
N CYS A 378 -15.03 -14.96 -4.86
CA CYS A 378 -14.80 -13.70 -4.18
C CYS A 378 -16.13 -13.11 -3.71
N THR A 379 -16.37 -13.10 -2.40
CA THR A 379 -17.59 -12.56 -1.77
C THR A 379 -17.80 -11.06 -2.00
N PHE A 380 -16.72 -10.31 -2.26
CA PHE A 380 -16.77 -8.90 -2.63
C PHE A 380 -17.33 -8.68 -4.05
N LEU A 381 -16.87 -9.49 -5.02
CA LEU A 381 -17.31 -9.41 -6.42
C LEU A 381 -18.53 -10.29 -6.74
N ASP A 382 -18.90 -11.19 -5.82
CA ASP A 382 -19.94 -12.21 -6.00
C ASP A 382 -19.72 -13.08 -7.26
N ARG A 383 -18.46 -13.48 -7.48
CA ARG A 383 -18.09 -14.36 -8.60
C ARG A 383 -16.75 -15.05 -8.36
N ILE A 384 -16.53 -16.12 -9.11
CA ILE A 384 -15.21 -16.73 -9.28
C ILE A 384 -14.33 -15.76 -10.08
N ARG A 385 -13.10 -15.56 -9.63
CA ARG A 385 -12.13 -14.69 -10.32
C ARG A 385 -10.73 -15.31 -10.37
N GLU A 386 -10.00 -14.96 -11.41
CA GLU A 386 -8.60 -15.30 -11.59
C GLU A 386 -7.69 -14.53 -10.60
N PRO A 387 -6.46 -15.01 -10.34
CA PRO A 387 -5.50 -14.34 -9.49
C PRO A 387 -5.10 -12.95 -9.98
N SER A 388 -4.79 -12.05 -9.04
CA SER A 388 -4.25 -10.70 -9.33
C SER A 388 -3.17 -10.31 -8.31
N PRO A 389 -2.13 -11.15 -8.11
CA PRO A 389 -1.19 -10.99 -7.00
C PRO A 389 -0.38 -9.70 -7.10
N ALA A 390 0.15 -9.26 -5.95
CA ALA A 390 1.05 -8.11 -5.89
C ALA A 390 2.42 -8.38 -6.55
N TYR A 391 2.84 -9.64 -6.62
CA TYR A 391 4.17 -10.03 -7.07
C TYR A 391 4.12 -11.28 -7.95
N ALA A 392 5.05 -11.38 -8.90
CA ALA A 392 5.40 -12.64 -9.51
C ALA A 392 6.57 -13.27 -8.74
N TRP A 393 6.38 -14.50 -8.27
CA TRP A 393 7.39 -15.29 -7.58
C TRP A 393 7.94 -16.34 -8.53
N VAL A 394 9.08 -16.03 -9.12
CA VAL A 394 9.63 -16.76 -10.26
C VAL A 394 10.72 -17.70 -9.78
N LYS A 395 10.69 -18.95 -10.25
CA LYS A 395 11.77 -19.93 -10.09
C LYS A 395 12.53 -20.13 -11.40
N CYS A 396 13.85 -20.11 -11.36
CA CYS A 396 14.70 -20.62 -12.43
C CYS A 396 14.83 -22.15 -12.33
N LYS A 397 14.40 -22.87 -13.37
CA LYS A 397 14.29 -24.34 -13.40
C LYS A 397 15.55 -25.05 -13.90
N ARG A 398 16.33 -24.42 -14.76
CA ARG A 398 17.53 -25.02 -15.33
C ARG A 398 18.58 -25.27 -14.25
N LYS A 399 19.29 -26.40 -14.30
CA LYS A 399 20.22 -26.80 -13.24
C LYS A 399 21.38 -25.80 -13.11
N GLU A 400 21.82 -25.23 -14.23
CA GLU A 400 22.86 -24.22 -14.35
C GLU A 400 22.47 -22.83 -13.81
N ASP A 401 21.18 -22.47 -13.80
CA ASP A 401 20.66 -21.20 -13.26
C ASP A 401 20.63 -21.24 -11.72
N LYS A 402 21.80 -21.30 -11.08
CA LYS A 402 21.95 -21.40 -9.62
C LYS A 402 21.55 -20.12 -8.88
N ASN A 403 21.68 -18.96 -9.52
CA ASN A 403 21.30 -17.67 -8.97
C ASN A 403 20.36 -16.94 -9.94
N CYS A 404 19.06 -17.04 -9.68
CA CYS A 404 18.03 -16.48 -10.54
C CYS A 404 18.07 -14.95 -10.56
N THR A 405 18.49 -14.31 -9.47
CA THR A 405 18.67 -12.85 -9.41
C THR A 405 19.66 -12.37 -10.48
N GLU A 406 20.80 -13.05 -10.63
CA GLU A 406 21.79 -12.64 -11.63
C GLU A 406 21.34 -12.90 -13.06
N ILE A 407 20.57 -13.99 -13.30
CA ILE A 407 19.94 -14.22 -14.61
C ILE A 407 19.06 -13.04 -15.01
N PHE A 408 18.23 -12.55 -14.09
CA PHE A 408 17.37 -11.40 -14.33
C PHE A 408 18.18 -10.10 -14.45
N ARG A 409 19.23 -9.91 -13.64
CA ARG A 409 20.09 -8.72 -13.72
C ARG A 409 20.83 -8.62 -15.07
N VAL A 410 21.35 -9.73 -15.59
CA VAL A 410 21.94 -9.81 -16.94
C VAL A 410 20.90 -9.43 -18.01
N ALA A 411 19.65 -9.86 -17.82
CA ALA A 411 18.51 -9.47 -18.65
C ALA A 411 17.99 -8.04 -18.40
N LYS A 412 18.72 -7.22 -17.63
CA LYS A 412 18.35 -5.84 -17.28
C LYS A 412 17.02 -5.74 -16.53
N ILE A 413 16.75 -6.69 -15.64
CA ILE A 413 15.61 -6.67 -14.72
C ILE A 413 16.15 -6.77 -13.29
N ILE A 414 15.82 -5.79 -12.45
CA ILE A 414 16.13 -5.81 -11.02
C ILE A 414 14.89 -6.32 -10.28
N GLY A 415 15.03 -7.46 -9.62
CA GLY A 415 14.01 -8.08 -8.79
C GLY A 415 14.57 -8.41 -7.41
N ARG A 416 13.69 -8.66 -6.45
CA ARG A 416 14.11 -8.94 -5.08
C ARG A 416 14.61 -10.38 -4.96
N PRO A 417 15.86 -10.63 -4.48
CA PRO A 417 16.42 -11.97 -4.40
C PRO A 417 15.60 -12.90 -3.50
N GLY A 418 15.48 -14.17 -3.87
CA GLY A 418 14.73 -15.15 -3.08
C GLY A 418 15.31 -15.43 -1.70
N SER A 419 16.61 -15.27 -1.53
CA SER A 419 17.30 -15.35 -0.23
C SER A 419 16.81 -14.29 0.77
N LYS A 420 16.28 -13.15 0.32
CA LYS A 420 15.62 -12.16 1.18
C LYS A 420 14.28 -12.64 1.74
N PHE A 421 13.83 -13.83 1.36
CA PHE A 421 12.64 -14.52 1.88
C PHE A 421 12.99 -15.90 2.45
N PHE A 422 14.28 -16.15 2.71
CA PHE A 422 14.81 -17.43 3.19
C PHE A 422 14.55 -18.60 2.22
N ALA A 423 14.23 -18.31 0.96
CA ALA A 423 14.12 -19.30 -0.09
C ALA A 423 15.47 -19.50 -0.80
N GLU A 424 15.55 -20.54 -1.63
CA GLU A 424 16.72 -20.80 -2.48
C GLU A 424 17.03 -19.60 -3.40
N ASN A 425 18.31 -19.41 -3.73
CA ASN A 425 18.78 -18.41 -4.72
C ASN A 425 18.22 -18.63 -6.14
N ARG A 426 17.50 -19.75 -6.36
CA ARG A 426 16.76 -20.05 -7.57
C ARG A 426 15.47 -19.25 -7.73
N TYR A 427 15.10 -18.43 -6.75
CA TYR A 427 13.91 -17.59 -6.82
C TYR A 427 14.22 -16.11 -6.90
N VAL A 428 13.33 -15.36 -7.56
CA VAL A 428 13.29 -13.90 -7.59
C VAL A 428 11.84 -13.43 -7.49
N ARG A 429 11.61 -12.35 -6.74
CA ARG A 429 10.30 -11.69 -6.65
C ARG A 429 10.29 -10.44 -7.53
N LEU A 430 9.33 -10.36 -8.44
CA LEU A 430 9.12 -9.21 -9.34
C LEU A 430 7.85 -8.47 -8.92
N SER A 431 7.95 -7.17 -8.70
CA SER A 431 6.83 -6.31 -8.32
C SER A 431 5.89 -6.04 -9.50
N LEU A 432 4.60 -6.23 -9.28
CA LEU A 432 3.53 -5.80 -10.19
C LEU A 432 2.89 -4.49 -9.72
N LEU A 433 3.43 -3.87 -8.66
CA LEU A 433 2.85 -2.74 -7.96
C LEU A 433 3.36 -1.37 -8.42
N LYS A 434 4.47 -1.31 -9.16
CA LYS A 434 5.09 -0.05 -9.56
C LYS A 434 4.29 0.70 -10.66
N GLY A 435 4.81 1.82 -11.15
CA GLY A 435 4.18 2.61 -12.19
C GLY A 435 3.97 1.84 -13.50
N GLN A 436 3.19 2.40 -14.42
CA GLN A 436 2.93 1.76 -15.71
C GLN A 436 4.21 1.59 -16.54
N HIS A 437 5.09 2.59 -16.53
CA HIS A 437 6.38 2.53 -17.21
C HIS A 437 7.24 1.35 -16.72
N ASP A 438 7.39 1.18 -15.41
CA ASP A 438 8.16 0.06 -14.82
C ASP A 438 7.63 -1.31 -15.30
N PHE A 439 6.30 -1.45 -15.35
CA PHE A 439 5.69 -2.68 -15.83
C PHE A 439 5.93 -2.92 -17.33
N GLU A 440 5.86 -1.88 -18.15
CA GLU A 440 6.15 -1.99 -19.59
C GLU A 440 7.61 -2.33 -19.87
N MET A 441 8.54 -1.74 -19.13
CA MET A 441 9.95 -2.12 -19.17
C MET A 441 10.15 -3.59 -18.79
N LEU A 442 9.51 -4.04 -17.69
CA LEU A 442 9.56 -5.45 -17.28
C LEU A 442 9.08 -6.37 -18.41
N ILE A 443 7.93 -6.07 -19.00
CA ILE A 443 7.37 -6.85 -20.12
C ILE A 443 8.33 -6.89 -21.32
N SER A 444 8.92 -5.74 -21.68
CA SER A 444 9.87 -5.65 -22.80
C SER A 444 11.10 -6.52 -22.57
N GLN A 445 11.72 -6.44 -21.39
CA GLN A 445 12.90 -7.23 -21.06
C GLN A 445 12.56 -8.72 -20.91
N MET A 446 11.41 -9.06 -20.34
CA MET A 446 10.97 -10.45 -20.22
C MET A 446 10.72 -11.11 -21.57
N LYS A 447 10.14 -10.39 -22.54
CA LYS A 447 9.97 -10.91 -23.90
C LYS A 447 11.32 -11.23 -24.53
N LYS A 448 12.31 -10.34 -24.40
CA LYS A 448 13.68 -10.56 -24.91
C LYS A 448 14.32 -11.77 -24.24
N LEU A 449 14.23 -11.86 -22.91
CA LEU A 449 14.80 -12.96 -22.12
C LEU A 449 14.22 -14.32 -22.54
N VAL A 450 12.90 -14.40 -22.72
CA VAL A 450 12.22 -15.64 -23.12
C VAL A 450 12.47 -15.98 -24.60
N SER A 451 12.51 -15.00 -25.51
CA SER A 451 12.77 -15.26 -26.93
C SER A 451 14.18 -15.80 -27.20
N GLN A 452 15.17 -15.38 -26.39
CA GLN A 452 16.54 -15.87 -26.51
C GLN A 452 16.68 -17.37 -26.18
N GLU A 453 15.72 -17.97 -25.46
CA GLU A 453 15.74 -19.41 -25.18
C GLU A 453 15.53 -20.26 -26.44
N GLY A 454 14.81 -19.75 -27.45
CA GLY A 454 14.54 -20.45 -28.70
C GLY A 454 15.67 -20.33 -29.73
N GLY A 455 16.53 -19.31 -29.62
CA GLY A 455 17.61 -19.04 -30.59
C GLY A 455 18.81 -19.98 -30.49
N VAL A 456 19.06 -20.57 -29.32
CA VAL A 456 20.19 -21.49 -29.09
C VAL A 456 19.98 -22.85 -29.79
N GLY A 457 18.76 -23.17 -30.22
CA GLY A 457 18.45 -24.37 -31.02
C GLY A 457 18.67 -24.20 -32.53
N ALA A 458 18.76 -22.97 -33.05
CA ALA A 458 18.88 -22.71 -34.49
C ALA A 458 20.34 -22.44 -34.94
N GLN A 459 21.23 -22.03 -34.03
CA GLN A 459 22.65 -21.83 -34.35
C GLN A 459 23.51 -23.10 -34.18
N ALA A 460 22.92 -24.22 -33.76
CA ALA A 460 23.61 -25.51 -33.62
C ALA A 460 23.38 -26.48 -34.80
N ILE A 461 22.72 -26.05 -35.90
CA ILE A 461 22.41 -26.89 -37.07
C ILE A 461 23.00 -26.31 -38.38
N SER A 462 24.00 -25.42 -38.30
CA SER A 462 24.72 -24.95 -39.51
C SER A 462 26.23 -25.23 -39.49
N SER A 463 26.65 -26.21 -38.69
CA SER A 463 28.03 -26.71 -38.70
C SER A 463 28.01 -28.22 -38.56
N PHE A 464 27.52 -28.90 -39.59
CA PHE A 464 28.03 -30.16 -40.12
C PHE A 464 27.62 -30.27 -41.60
#